data_AF-A0ABD5Q7N4-F1
#
_entry.id   AF-A0ABD5Q7N4-F1
#
_cell.length_a   1.000
_cell.length_b   1.000
_cell.length_c   1.000
_cell.angle_alpha   90.00
_cell.angle_beta   90.00
_cell.angle_gamma   90.00
#
_symmetry.space_group_name_H-M   'P 1'
#
loop_
_entity.id
_entity.type
_entity.pdbx_description
1 polymer ?
#
loop_
_entity_poly.entity_id
_entity_poly.type
_entity_poly.pdbx_seq_one_letter_code
_entity_poly.pdbx_strand_id
1 'polypeptide(L)'
;MTDSDSQDSEPNPIKRHPLHKLHKQATSDDTQVGRATTDYMQQQLESVARAMIKTAEDKANADDSATIQKKHAEAAYEEVFAEYRVIDEVIAALGEYESELKRIGSRTNVLQYETEDE
;
A
#
# COMPACT_ATOMS: atom_id res chain seq x y z
N MET A 1 -39.45 -32.49 5.13
CA MET A 1 -39.35 -31.02 5.11
C MET A 1 -38.05 -30.68 5.81
N THR A 2 -37.02 -30.37 5.04
CA THR A 2 -35.73 -29.92 5.57
C THR A 2 -35.22 -28.88 4.58
N ASP A 3 -35.78 -27.67 4.68
CA ASP A 3 -35.17 -26.51 4.02
C ASP A 3 -34.02 -26.08 4.92
N SER A 4 -32.85 -26.58 4.55
CA SER A 4 -31.57 -26.25 5.17
C SER A 4 -31.35 -24.75 5.10
N ASP A 5 -31.02 -24.20 6.28
CA ASP A 5 -30.57 -22.84 6.52
C ASP A 5 -29.74 -22.30 5.35
N SER A 6 -30.30 -21.27 4.70
CA SER A 6 -29.52 -20.38 3.86
C SER A 6 -28.55 -19.66 4.78
N GLN A 7 -27.32 -20.15 4.87
CA GLN A 7 -26.21 -19.40 5.44
C GLN A 7 -26.10 -18.11 4.64
N ASP A 8 -26.64 -17.04 5.22
CA ASP A 8 -26.55 -15.68 4.73
C ASP A 8 -25.07 -15.32 4.75
N SER A 9 -24.41 -15.55 3.62
CA SER A 9 -22.98 -15.28 3.48
C SER A 9 -22.84 -13.78 3.47
N GLU A 10 -22.20 -13.21 4.49
CA GLU A 10 -21.96 -11.77 4.60
C GLU A 10 -21.49 -11.22 3.24
N PRO A 11 -22.09 -10.12 2.76
CA PRO A 11 -21.80 -9.61 1.44
C PRO A 11 -20.32 -9.23 1.36
N ASN A 12 -19.58 -9.93 0.51
CA ASN A 12 -18.16 -9.65 0.34
C ASN A 12 -17.98 -8.21 -0.20
N PRO A 13 -17.35 -7.30 0.56
CA PRO A 13 -17.30 -5.87 0.23
C PRO A 13 -16.37 -5.60 -0.95
N ILE A 14 -15.36 -6.44 -1.16
CA ILE A 14 -14.39 -6.29 -2.24
C ILE A 14 -14.67 -7.34 -3.30
N LYS A 15 -15.23 -6.93 -4.43
CA LYS A 15 -15.58 -7.88 -5.50
C LYS A 15 -14.33 -8.37 -6.23
N ARG A 16 -14.23 -9.69 -6.41
CA ARG A 16 -13.11 -10.35 -7.08
C ARG A 16 -12.87 -9.88 -8.52
N HIS A 17 -13.92 -9.69 -9.31
CA HIS A 17 -13.76 -9.34 -10.73
C HIS A 17 -13.11 -7.96 -10.94
N PRO A 18 -13.54 -6.88 -10.25
CA PRO A 18 -12.80 -5.62 -10.21
C PRO A 18 -11.34 -5.79 -9.76
N LEU A 19 -11.09 -6.55 -8.71
CA LEU A 19 -9.73 -6.78 -8.21
C LEU A 19 -8.84 -7.50 -9.25
N HIS A 20 -9.38 -8.51 -9.94
CA HIS A 20 -8.66 -9.19 -11.01
C HIS A 20 -8.34 -8.26 -12.20
N LYS A 21 -9.22 -7.31 -12.52
CA LYS A 21 -8.93 -6.26 -13.52
C LYS A 21 -7.80 -5.35 -13.07
N LEU A 22 -7.78 -4.95 -11.79
CA LEU A 22 -6.69 -4.16 -11.23
C LEU A 22 -5.36 -4.90 -11.34
N HIS A 23 -5.32 -6.21 -11.04
CA HIS A 23 -4.12 -7.02 -11.21
C HIS A 23 -3.58 -6.98 -12.64
N LYS A 24 -4.44 -7.16 -13.65
CA LYS A 24 -4.04 -7.08 -15.07
C LYS A 24 -3.47 -5.71 -15.47
N GLN A 25 -3.92 -4.65 -14.83
CA GLN A 25 -3.41 -3.28 -15.09
C GLN A 25 -2.09 -3.01 -14.38
N ALA A 26 -1.82 -3.69 -13.27
CA ALA A 26 -0.64 -3.49 -12.43
C ALA A 26 0.52 -4.45 -12.77
N THR A 27 0.30 -5.45 -13.62
CA THR A 27 1.32 -6.42 -14.05
C THR A 27 1.64 -6.28 -15.53
N SER A 28 2.79 -6.78 -15.98
CA SER A 28 3.10 -6.88 -17.42
C SER A 28 2.13 -7.82 -18.15
N ASP A 29 2.00 -7.66 -19.47
CA ASP A 29 1.08 -8.45 -20.30
C ASP A 29 1.33 -9.97 -20.24
N ASP A 30 2.58 -10.37 -20.00
CA ASP A 30 2.98 -11.78 -19.88
C ASP A 30 2.71 -12.38 -18.49
N THR A 31 2.35 -11.54 -17.51
CA THR A 31 2.13 -11.97 -16.12
C THR A 31 0.68 -12.35 -15.89
N GLN A 32 0.46 -13.59 -15.45
CA GLN A 32 -0.85 -14.08 -15.03
C GLN A 32 -0.95 -14.15 -13.51
N VAL A 33 -1.98 -13.51 -12.95
CA VAL A 33 -2.29 -13.62 -11.52
C VAL A 33 -3.26 -14.78 -11.29
N GLY A 34 -2.81 -15.76 -10.52
CA GLY A 34 -3.57 -16.95 -10.18
C GLY A 34 -4.84 -16.64 -9.39
N ARG A 35 -5.83 -17.54 -9.49
CA ARG A 35 -7.10 -17.45 -8.75
C ARG A 35 -6.86 -17.36 -7.24
N ALA A 36 -6.08 -18.28 -6.67
CA ALA A 36 -5.81 -18.32 -5.24
C ALA A 36 -5.10 -17.04 -4.76
N THR A 37 -4.20 -16.49 -5.58
CA THR A 37 -3.55 -15.20 -5.30
C THR A 37 -4.55 -14.05 -5.28
N THR A 38 -5.48 -14.02 -6.24
CA THR A 38 -6.56 -13.01 -6.25
C THR A 38 -7.44 -13.13 -5.01
N ASP A 39 -7.82 -14.36 -4.64
CA ASP A 39 -8.65 -14.63 -3.45
C ASP A 39 -7.91 -14.23 -2.16
N TYR A 40 -6.59 -14.49 -2.07
CA TYR A 40 -5.76 -14.04 -0.95
C TYR A 40 -5.65 -12.51 -0.88
N MET A 41 -5.36 -11.83 -1.99
CA MET A 41 -5.27 -10.37 -2.04
C MET A 41 -6.60 -9.71 -1.67
N GLN A 42 -7.73 -10.32 -2.02
CA GLN A 42 -9.05 -9.87 -1.60
C GLN A 42 -9.20 -9.89 -0.07
N GLN A 43 -8.78 -10.97 0.59
CA GLN A 43 -8.80 -11.09 2.05
C GLN A 43 -7.87 -10.09 2.73
N GLN A 44 -6.68 -9.86 2.16
CA GLN A 44 -5.73 -8.87 2.69
C GLN A 44 -6.27 -7.45 2.58
N LEU A 45 -6.84 -7.08 1.43
CA LEU A 45 -7.46 -5.77 1.26
C LEU A 45 -8.62 -5.55 2.23
N GLU A 46 -9.43 -6.58 2.49
CA GLU A 46 -10.49 -6.49 3.49
C GLU A 46 -9.92 -6.30 4.91
N SER A 47 -8.86 -7.03 5.25
CA SER A 47 -8.19 -6.91 6.55
C SER A 47 -7.61 -5.51 6.76
N VAL A 48 -6.94 -4.96 5.74
CA VAL A 48 -6.40 -3.59 5.76
C VAL A 48 -7.52 -2.56 5.85
N ALA A 49 -8.61 -2.72 5.09
CA ALA A 49 -9.76 -1.82 5.16
C ALA A 49 -10.39 -1.80 6.56
N ARG A 50 -10.52 -2.97 7.20
CA ARG A 50 -11.04 -3.08 8.57
C ARG A 50 -10.11 -2.40 9.59
N ALA A 51 -8.79 -2.61 9.49
CA ALA A 51 -7.82 -1.93 10.33
C ALA A 51 -7.88 -0.40 10.17
N MET A 52 -7.89 0.07 8.92
CA MET A 52 -8.04 1.49 8.56
C MET A 52 -9.31 2.12 9.14
N ILE A 53 -10.46 1.44 9.02
CA ILE A 53 -11.72 1.92 9.58
C ILE A 53 -11.65 2.00 11.10
N LYS A 54 -11.04 1.00 11.75
CA LYS A 54 -10.90 0.97 13.21
C LYS A 54 -10.01 2.12 13.70
N THR A 55 -8.87 2.34 13.06
CA THR A 55 -7.99 3.48 13.38
C THR A 55 -8.72 4.82 13.12
N ALA A 56 -9.47 4.93 12.03
CA ALA A 56 -10.23 6.15 11.73
C ALA A 56 -11.37 6.40 12.73
N GLU A 57 -12.00 5.34 13.25
CA GLU A 57 -12.96 5.42 14.35
C GLU A 57 -12.28 5.93 15.62
N ASP A 58 -11.10 5.42 15.97
CA ASP A 58 -10.36 5.86 17.15
C ASP A 58 -9.96 7.35 17.02
N LYS A 59 -9.60 7.82 15.82
CA LYS A 59 -9.38 9.24 15.53
C LYS A 59 -10.66 10.07 15.66
N ALA A 60 -11.79 9.57 15.18
CA ALA A 60 -13.08 10.25 15.31
C ALA A 60 -13.50 10.40 16.77
N ASN A 61 -13.29 9.35 17.57
CA ASN A 61 -13.56 9.33 19.00
C ASN A 61 -12.66 10.32 19.77
N ALA A 62 -11.38 10.43 19.39
CA ALA A 62 -10.47 11.42 19.99
C ALA A 62 -10.88 12.87 19.71
N ASP A 63 -11.62 13.10 18.61
CA ASP A 63 -12.19 14.39 18.23
C ASP A 63 -13.65 14.59 18.74
N ASP A 64 -14.13 13.74 19.65
CA ASP A 64 -15.52 13.70 20.16
C ASP A 64 -16.58 13.65 19.03
N SER A 65 -16.23 13.05 17.90
CA SER A 65 -17.08 12.96 16.71
C SER A 65 -17.72 11.59 16.57
N ALA A 66 -19.06 11.54 16.59
CA ALA A 66 -19.82 10.32 16.31
C ALA A 66 -19.80 9.87 14.83
N THR A 67 -19.12 10.62 13.95
CA THR A 67 -19.01 10.32 12.52
C THR A 67 -17.56 10.32 12.07
N ILE A 68 -17.15 9.26 11.36
CA ILE A 68 -15.85 9.21 10.68
C ILE A 68 -15.90 10.15 9.47
N GLN A 69 -15.15 11.26 9.57
CA GLN A 69 -14.98 12.23 8.50
C GLN A 69 -13.71 11.92 7.71
N LYS A 70 -13.58 12.51 6.52
CA LYS A 70 -12.40 12.39 5.66
C LYS A 70 -11.08 12.60 6.42
N LYS A 71 -11.01 13.64 7.27
CA LYS A 71 -9.83 13.94 8.10
C LYS A 71 -9.40 12.78 9.02
N HIS A 72 -10.33 11.99 9.53
CA HIS A 72 -10.04 10.86 10.41
C HIS A 72 -9.49 9.68 9.59
N ALA A 73 -10.03 9.46 8.39
CA ALA A 73 -9.52 8.45 7.46
C ALA A 73 -8.13 8.80 6.92
N GLU A 74 -7.87 10.08 6.63
CA GLU A 74 -6.54 10.58 6.24
C GLU A 74 -5.53 10.38 7.38
N ALA A 75 -5.89 10.74 8.62
CA ALA A 75 -5.03 10.51 9.78
C ALA A 75 -4.78 9.01 10.05
N ALA A 76 -5.78 8.16 9.84
CA ALA A 76 -5.62 6.71 9.94
C ALA A 76 -4.69 6.16 8.86
N TYR A 77 -4.75 6.68 7.63
CA TYR A 77 -3.86 6.28 6.55
C TYR A 77 -2.41 6.58 6.91
N GLU A 78 -2.14 7.81 7.35
CA GLU A 78 -0.80 8.23 7.77
C GLU A 78 -0.27 7.35 8.90
N GLU A 79 -1.12 6.93 9.85
CA GLU A 79 -0.71 6.07 10.95
C GLU A 79 -0.45 4.62 10.52
N VAL A 80 -1.38 4.01 9.78
CA VAL A 80 -1.28 2.60 9.35
C VAL A 80 -0.11 2.39 8.38
N PHE A 81 0.20 3.39 7.55
CA PHE A 81 1.27 3.31 6.56
C PHE A 81 2.53 4.10 6.94
N ALA A 82 2.61 4.61 8.18
CA ALA A 82 3.75 5.41 8.66
C ALA A 82 5.10 4.74 8.41
N GLU A 83 5.21 3.43 8.70
CA GLU A 83 6.45 2.68 8.55
C GLU A 83 6.94 2.63 7.09
N TYR A 84 6.03 2.49 6.13
CA TYR A 84 6.38 2.53 4.71
C TYR A 84 6.84 3.91 4.27
N ARG A 85 6.18 4.95 4.77
CA ARG A 85 6.55 6.34 4.47
C ARG A 85 7.94 6.69 5.00
N VAL A 86 8.31 6.19 6.18
CA VAL A 86 9.68 6.35 6.72
C VAL A 86 10.70 5.72 5.79
N ILE A 87 10.40 4.56 5.20
CA ILE A 87 11.29 3.91 4.24
C ILE A 87 11.44 4.76 2.98
N ASP A 88 10.35 5.29 2.42
CA ASP A 88 10.40 6.18 1.25
C ASP A 88 11.18 7.47 1.54
N GLU A 89 11.01 8.06 2.72
CA GLU A 89 11.76 9.23 3.18
C GLU A 89 13.27 8.92 3.32
N VAL A 90 13.62 7.74 3.84
CA VAL A 90 15.02 7.28 3.91
C VAL A 90 15.61 7.04 2.52
N ILE A 91 14.86 6.43 1.60
CA ILE A 91 15.29 6.23 0.21
C ILE A 91 15.55 7.58 -0.47
N ALA A 92 14.66 8.55 -0.29
CA ALA A 92 14.83 9.89 -0.84
C ALA A 92 16.09 10.57 -0.30
N ALA A 93 16.31 10.52 1.03
CA ALA A 93 17.50 11.09 1.66
C ALA A 93 18.79 10.42 1.15
N LEU A 94 18.80 9.08 0.99
CA LEU A 94 19.95 8.37 0.43
C LEU A 94 20.24 8.77 -1.01
N GLY A 95 19.21 9.00 -1.83
CA GLY A 95 19.36 9.49 -3.20
C GLY A 95 19.93 10.91 -3.28
N GLU A 96 19.57 11.78 -2.34
CA GLU A 96 20.16 13.12 -2.20
C GLU A 96 21.66 13.03 -1.85
N TYR A 97 22.02 12.18 -0.88
CA TYR A 97 23.43 11.94 -0.53
C TYR A 97 24.23 11.33 -1.68
N GLU A 98 23.68 10.35 -2.40
CA GLU A 98 24.33 9.77 -3.59
C GLU A 98 24.61 10.86 -4.64
N SER A 99 23.64 11.73 -4.88
CA SER A 99 23.77 12.85 -5.82
C SER A 99 24.85 13.85 -5.38
N GLU A 100 24.93 14.14 -4.08
CA GLU A 100 25.95 15.01 -3.52
C GLU A 100 27.35 14.37 -3.60
N LEU A 101 27.48 13.09 -3.29
CA LEU A 101 28.74 12.34 -3.42
C LEU A 101 29.23 12.30 -4.86
N LYS A 102 28.34 12.06 -5.84
CA LYS A 102 28.68 12.15 -7.28
C LYS A 102 29.15 13.56 -7.66
N ARG A 103 28.50 14.60 -7.14
CA ARG A 103 28.89 16.01 -7.38
C ARG A 103 30.23 16.36 -6.74
N ILE A 104 30.52 15.85 -5.55
CA ILE A 104 31.82 16.05 -4.88
C ILE A 104 32.92 15.28 -5.60
N GLY A 105 32.66 14.01 -5.96
CA GLY A 105 33.59 13.14 -6.68
C GLY A 105 34.03 13.74 -8.02
N SER A 106 33.07 14.22 -8.81
CA SER A 106 33.33 14.92 -10.08
C SER A 106 34.09 16.24 -9.93
N ARG A 107 34.00 16.93 -8.79
CA ARG A 107 34.71 18.20 -8.53
C ARG A 107 36.11 18.02 -7.95
N THR A 108 36.34 16.92 -7.23
CA THR A 108 37.59 16.67 -6.50
C THR A 108 38.54 15.75 -7.25
N ASN A 109 38.09 15.09 -8.32
CA ASN A 109 38.86 14.09 -9.07
C ASN A 109 39.29 12.87 -8.22
N VAL A 110 38.67 12.67 -7.05
CA VAL A 110 39.00 11.60 -6.08
C VAL A 110 38.17 10.34 -6.33
N LEU A 111 36.99 10.46 -6.93
CA LEU A 111 36.15 9.32 -7.32
C LEU A 111 36.14 9.23 -8.85
N GLN A 112 37.07 8.45 -9.39
CA GLN A 112 36.87 7.86 -10.72
C GLN A 112 35.79 6.81 -10.55
N TYR A 113 34.53 7.15 -10.88
CA TYR A 113 33.60 6.11 -11.27
C TYR A 113 34.22 5.51 -12.53
N GLU A 114 34.65 4.25 -12.46
CA GLU A 114 34.96 3.49 -13.66
C GLU A 114 33.71 3.58 -14.53
N THR A 115 33.76 4.43 -15.54
CA THR A 115 32.89 4.31 -16.69
C THR A 115 33.21 2.94 -17.25
N GLU A 116 32.28 2.00 -17.12
CA GLU A 116 32.25 0.82 -17.97
C GLU A 116 32.18 1.34 -19.41
N ASP A 117 33.37 1.51 -20.01
CA ASP A 117 33.53 1.59 -21.45
C ASP A 117 33.62 0.15 -21.96
N GLU A 118 32.64 -0.19 -22.82
CA GLU A 118 32.49 -1.36 -23.71
C GLU A 118 31.81 -2.64 -23.18
#